data_AF-A0A1T4WRB6-F1
#
_entry.id   AF-A0A1T4WRB6-F1
#
_cell.length_a   1.000
_cell.length_b   1.000
_cell.length_c   1.000
_cell.angle_alpha   90.00
_cell.angle_beta   90.00
_cell.angle_gamma   90.00
#
_symmetry.space_group_name_H-M   'P 1'
#
loop_
_entity.id
_entity.type
_entity.pdbx_description
1 polymer ?
#
loop_
_entity_poly.entity_id
_entity_poly.type
_entity_poly.pdbx_seq_one_letter_code
_entity_poly.pdbx_strand_id
1 'polypeptide(L)'
;MKNLIALVIFGVGAFAAYNYWEHLNFKSNTDQLTRDLAAYEQGVELKRTEFQTLVKAVAWDQDNRKKLAQISEVQKQQASLQETQAKLNQERNQIITSLRASVLNKPIPELALKDGRKLNQATITQANDSVITVSLPSGIVKITPADLTPEWRQRLHY
;
A
#
# COMPACT_ATOMS: atom_id res chain seq x y z
N MET A 1 -69.88 21.21 74.25
CA MET A 1 -68.44 20.92 74.36
C MET A 1 -67.99 19.67 73.58
N LYS A 2 -68.68 18.52 73.67
CA LYS A 2 -68.29 17.29 72.94
C LYS A 2 -68.21 17.45 71.41
N ASN A 3 -69.13 18.20 70.80
CA ASN A 3 -69.15 18.40 69.34
C ASN A 3 -68.04 19.34 68.83
N LEU A 4 -67.52 20.23 69.68
CA LEU A 4 -66.46 21.17 69.31
C LEU A 4 -65.08 20.47 69.29
N ILE A 5 -64.84 19.58 70.26
CA ILE A 5 -63.64 18.75 70.33
C ILE A 5 -63.56 17.80 69.13
N ALA A 6 -64.68 17.18 68.75
CA ALA A 6 -64.73 16.32 67.57
C ALA A 6 -64.39 17.08 66.28
N LEU A 7 -64.84 18.33 66.15
CA LEU A 7 -64.60 19.17 64.97
C LEU A 7 -63.14 19.62 64.87
N VAL A 8 -62.49 19.91 66.01
CA VAL A 8 -61.05 20.20 66.05
C VAL A 8 -60.22 18.97 65.69
N ILE A 9 -60.57 17.78 66.19
CA ILE A 9 -59.86 16.53 65.87
C ILE A 9 -59.99 16.20 64.38
N PHE A 10 -61.19 16.33 63.81
CA PHE A 10 -61.41 16.14 62.37
C PHE A 10 -60.68 17.20 61.53
N GLY A 11 -60.69 18.47 61.96
CA GLY A 11 -59.99 19.55 61.27
C GLY A 11 -58.47 19.34 61.22
N VAL A 12 -57.87 18.93 62.34
CA VAL A 12 -56.43 18.63 62.41
C VAL A 12 -56.08 17.37 61.61
N GLY A 13 -56.93 16.33 61.67
CA GLY A 13 -56.73 15.11 60.88
C GLY A 13 -56.82 15.36 59.37
N ALA A 14 -57.80 16.14 58.92
CA ALA A 14 -57.96 16.52 57.52
C ALA A 14 -56.81 17.40 57.02
N PHE A 15 -56.34 18.35 57.84
CA PHE A 15 -55.18 19.19 57.52
C PHE A 15 -53.89 18.37 57.42
N ALA A 16 -53.66 17.43 58.35
CA ALA A 16 -52.49 16.54 58.29
C ALA A 16 -52.54 15.61 57.06
N ALA A 17 -53.71 15.08 56.72
CA ALA A 17 -53.89 14.24 55.52
C ALA A 17 -53.64 15.02 54.22
N TYR A 18 -54.12 16.27 54.13
CA TYR A 18 -53.87 17.14 52.99
C TYR A 18 -52.38 17.43 52.80
N ASN A 19 -51.67 17.85 53.85
CA ASN A 19 -50.23 18.12 53.79
C ASN A 19 -49.41 16.86 53.48
N TYR A 20 -49.82 15.71 54.01
CA TYR A 20 -49.17 14.43 53.69
C TYR A 20 -49.36 14.04 52.22
N TRP A 21 -50.56 14.23 51.66
CA TRP A 21 -50.83 13.98 50.25
C TRP A 21 -50.06 14.93 49.33
N GLU A 22 -49.97 16.21 49.68
CA GLU A 22 -49.17 17.20 48.94
C GLU A 22 -47.67 16.87 48.99
N HIS A 23 -47.15 16.46 50.15
CA HIS A 23 -45.78 15.99 50.30
C HIS A 23 -45.51 14.70 49.49
N LEU A 24 -46.44 13.75 49.44
CA LEU A 24 -46.31 12.54 48.63
C LEU A 24 -46.28 12.86 47.13
N ASN A 25 -47.13 13.78 46.66
CA ASN A 25 -47.14 14.21 45.26
C ASN A 25 -45.84 14.96 44.91
N PHE A 26 -45.36 15.84 45.79
CA PHE A 26 -44.08 16.53 45.61
C PHE A 26 -42.90 15.55 45.55
N LYS A 27 -42.89 14.55 46.43
CA LYS A 27 -41.87 13.49 46.41
C LYS A 27 -41.94 12.66 45.12
N SER A 28 -43.13 12.25 44.69
CA SER A 28 -43.31 11.52 43.44
C SER A 28 -42.86 12.31 42.22
N ASN A 29 -43.17 13.61 42.17
CA ASN A 29 -42.77 14.49 41.07
C ASN A 29 -41.25 14.73 41.04
N THR A 30 -40.63 14.90 42.21
CA THR A 30 -39.17 15.03 42.31
C THR A 30 -38.46 13.73 41.93
N ASP A 31 -38.93 12.58 42.42
CA ASP A 31 -38.42 11.26 42.03
C ASP A 31 -38.57 10.98 40.52
N GLN A 32 -39.63 11.51 39.89
CA GLN A 32 -39.84 11.40 38.45
C GLN A 32 -38.88 12.32 37.67
N LEU A 33 -38.74 13.59 38.07
CA LEU A 33 -37.78 14.51 37.46
C LEU A 33 -36.33 14.03 37.59
N THR A 34 -35.95 13.44 38.72
CA THR A 34 -34.61 12.85 38.89
C THR A 34 -34.38 11.68 37.94
N ARG A 35 -35.38 10.82 37.73
CA ARG A 35 -35.29 9.72 36.76
C ARG A 35 -35.20 10.23 35.32
N ASP A 36 -36.01 11.22 34.97
CA ASP A 36 -36.00 11.81 33.63
C ASP A 36 -34.68 12.52 33.34
N LEU A 37 -34.11 13.23 34.33
CA LEU A 37 -32.80 13.87 34.22
C LEU A 37 -31.68 12.83 34.04
N ALA A 38 -31.69 11.75 34.83
CA ALA A 38 -30.71 10.68 34.70
C ALA A 38 -30.79 9.99 33.33
N ALA A 39 -32.00 9.76 32.81
CA ALA A 39 -32.20 9.19 31.47
C ALA A 39 -31.70 10.15 30.37
N TYR A 40 -31.93 11.46 30.54
CA TYR A 40 -31.43 12.49 29.62
C TYR A 40 -29.90 12.54 29.61
N GLU A 41 -29.25 12.54 30.78
CA GLU A 41 -27.79 12.52 30.90
C GLU A 41 -27.17 11.29 30.23
N GLN A 42 -27.77 10.11 30.42
CA GLN A 42 -27.35 8.89 29.72
C GLN A 42 -27.51 9.03 28.20
N GLY A 43 -28.61 9.63 27.73
CA GLY A 43 -28.84 9.90 26.31
C GLY A 43 -27.80 10.85 25.71
N VAL A 44 -27.42 11.89 26.45
CA VAL A 44 -26.38 12.85 26.03
C VAL A 44 -25.02 12.15 25.90
N GLU A 45 -24.65 11.29 26.85
CA GLU A 45 -23.37 10.60 26.82
C GLU A 45 -23.30 9.57 25.68
N LEU A 46 -24.39 8.87 25.39
CA LEU A 46 -24.50 8.01 24.21
C LEU A 46 -24.32 8.82 22.91
N LYS A 47 -25.01 9.96 22.77
CA LYS A 47 -24.88 10.83 21.59
C LYS A 47 -23.48 11.40 21.43
N ARG A 48 -22.81 11.74 22.52
CA ARG A 48 -21.40 12.17 22.52
C ARG A 48 -20.49 11.05 22.00
N THR A 49 -20.71 9.82 22.45
CA THR A 49 -19.93 8.65 22.03
C THR A 49 -20.13 8.35 20.54
N GLU A 50 -21.37 8.40 20.07
CA GLU A 50 -21.71 8.26 18.64
C GLU A 50 -21.01 9.35 17.81
N PHE A 51 -21.08 10.60 18.25
CA PHE A 51 -20.44 11.72 17.55
C PHE A 51 -18.91 11.58 17.49
N GLN A 52 -18.26 11.18 18.59
CA GLN A 52 -16.82 10.91 18.58
C GLN A 52 -16.44 9.79 17.61
N THR A 53 -17.29 8.77 17.48
CA THR A 53 -17.09 7.67 16.52
C THR A 53 -17.21 8.16 15.08
N LEU A 54 -18.20 9.00 14.78
CA LEU A 54 -18.36 9.62 13.46
C LEU A 54 -17.19 10.54 13.10
N VAL A 55 -16.71 11.35 14.05
CA VAL A 55 -15.53 12.21 13.83
C VAL A 55 -14.30 11.38 13.49
N LYS A 56 -14.08 10.27 14.22
CA LYS A 56 -12.98 9.33 13.91
C LYS A 56 -13.14 8.69 12.52
N ALA A 57 -14.36 8.30 12.15
CA ALA A 57 -14.64 7.72 10.84
C ALA A 57 -14.35 8.72 9.70
N VAL A 58 -14.75 9.99 9.85
CA VAL A 58 -14.45 11.04 8.87
C VAL A 58 -12.95 11.30 8.76
N ALA A 59 -12.24 11.38 9.89
CA ALA A 59 -10.79 11.54 9.89
C ALA A 59 -10.09 10.37 9.19
N TRP A 60 -10.56 9.15 9.41
CA TRP A 60 -10.05 7.97 8.72
C TRP A 60 -10.34 7.98 7.22
N ASP A 61 -11.54 8.37 6.78
CA ASP A 61 -11.84 8.49 5.35
C ASP A 61 -10.91 9.51 4.66
N GLN A 62 -10.65 10.65 5.30
CA GLN A 62 -9.71 11.65 4.77
C GLN A 62 -8.28 11.11 4.68
N ASP A 63 -7.81 10.37 5.68
CA ASP A 63 -6.48 9.73 5.65
C ASP A 63 -6.40 8.65 4.56
N ASN A 64 -7.44 7.83 4.42
CA ASN A 64 -7.53 6.82 3.36
C ASN A 64 -7.46 7.45 1.97
N ARG A 65 -8.17 8.56 1.73
CA ARG A 65 -8.09 9.27 0.44
C ARG A 65 -6.69 9.80 0.15
N LYS A 66 -5.99 10.34 1.16
CA LYS A 66 -4.59 10.78 1.01
C LYS A 66 -3.67 9.61 0.67
N LYS A 67 -3.81 8.48 1.36
CA LYS A 67 -3.04 7.26 1.08
C LYS A 67 -3.31 6.71 -0.32
N LEU A 68 -4.56 6.69 -0.76
CA LEU A 68 -4.91 6.29 -2.13
C LEU A 68 -4.27 7.20 -3.18
N ALA A 69 -4.26 8.51 -2.95
CA ALA A 69 -3.57 9.45 -3.84
C ALA A 69 -2.05 9.21 -3.88
N GLN A 70 -1.43 8.96 -2.73
CA GLN A 70 0.00 8.60 -2.65
C GLN A 70 0.31 7.29 -3.37
N ILE A 71 -0.53 6.26 -3.21
CA ILE A 71 -0.38 4.98 -3.92
C ILE A 71 -0.46 5.19 -5.44
N SER A 72 -1.43 5.99 -5.90
CA SER A 72 -1.55 6.30 -7.33
C SER A 72 -0.31 7.01 -7.88
N GLU A 73 0.27 7.93 -7.12
CA GLU A 73 1.49 8.62 -7.51
C GLU A 73 2.70 7.67 -7.58
N VAL A 74 2.87 6.80 -6.59
CA VAL A 74 3.92 5.77 -6.60
C VAL A 74 3.76 4.83 -7.80
N GLN A 75 2.53 4.43 -8.15
CA GLN A 75 2.26 3.60 -9.33
C GLN A 75 2.66 4.30 -10.64
N LYS A 76 2.40 5.61 -10.77
CA LYS A 76 2.84 6.38 -11.94
C LYS A 76 4.37 6.44 -12.04
N GLN A 77 5.04 6.68 -10.91
CA GLN A 77 6.51 6.68 -10.86
C GLN A 77 7.08 5.31 -11.23
N GLN A 78 6.48 4.22 -10.73
CA GLN A 78 6.87 2.87 -11.09
C GLN A 78 6.73 2.60 -12.60
N ALA A 79 5.62 3.01 -13.21
CA ALA A 79 5.41 2.87 -14.65
C ALA A 79 6.47 3.65 -15.46
N SER A 80 6.76 4.89 -15.06
CA SER A 80 7.80 5.72 -15.71
C SER A 80 9.20 5.11 -15.58
N LEU A 81 9.53 4.54 -14.43
CA LEU A 81 10.80 3.84 -14.22
C LEU A 81 10.90 2.57 -15.09
N GLN A 82 9.81 1.82 -15.23
CA GLN A 82 9.77 0.64 -16.11
C GLN A 82 9.97 1.03 -17.58
N GLU A 83 9.35 2.10 -18.04
CA GLU A 83 9.54 2.63 -19.40
C GLU A 83 11.00 3.08 -19.61
N THR A 84 11.55 3.81 -18.64
CA THR A 84 12.95 4.26 -18.68
C THR A 84 13.91 3.06 -18.71
N GLN A 85 13.65 2.04 -17.90
CA GLN A 85 14.45 0.82 -17.87
C GLN A 85 14.36 0.04 -19.20
N ALA A 86 13.17 -0.05 -19.79
CA ALA A 86 12.99 -0.68 -21.11
C ALA A 86 13.78 0.06 -22.18
N LYS A 87 13.73 1.41 -22.19
CA LYS A 87 14.50 2.25 -23.10
C LYS A 87 16.01 2.09 -22.92
N LEU A 88 16.50 2.12 -21.69
CA LEU A 88 17.93 1.91 -21.40
C LEU A 88 18.41 0.52 -21.83
N ASN A 89 17.59 -0.51 -21.62
CA ASN A 89 17.91 -1.86 -22.10
C ASN A 89 17.96 -1.92 -23.63
N GLN A 90 17.04 -1.24 -24.32
CA GLN A 90 17.05 -1.14 -25.77
C GLN A 90 18.31 -0.41 -26.27
N GLU A 91 18.65 0.75 -25.69
CA GLU A 91 19.85 1.52 -26.02
C GLU A 91 21.12 0.70 -25.77
N ARG A 92 21.21 0.03 -24.62
CA ARG A 92 22.32 -0.89 -24.29
C ARG A 92 22.46 -1.99 -25.35
N ASN A 93 21.36 -2.64 -25.73
CA ASN A 93 21.39 -3.72 -26.72
C ASN A 93 21.79 -3.20 -28.11
N GLN A 94 21.36 -1.99 -28.49
CA GLN A 94 21.79 -1.35 -29.73
C GLN A 94 23.29 -1.05 -29.74
N ILE A 95 23.83 -0.53 -28.62
CA ILE A 95 25.27 -0.27 -28.46
C ILE A 95 26.07 -1.59 -28.53
N ILE A 96 25.64 -2.63 -27.81
CA ILE A 96 26.32 -3.94 -27.84
C ILE A 96 26.30 -4.51 -29.27
N THR A 97 25.17 -4.41 -29.96
CA THR A 97 25.03 -4.91 -31.34
C THR A 97 25.94 -4.15 -32.31
N SER A 98 26.02 -2.82 -32.19
CA SER A 98 26.88 -2.01 -33.06
C SER A 98 28.38 -2.26 -32.80
N LEU A 99 28.76 -2.45 -31.53
CA LEU A 99 30.14 -2.82 -31.17
C LEU A 99 30.49 -4.20 -31.70
N ARG A 100 29.61 -5.21 -31.57
CA ARG A 100 29.82 -6.55 -32.15
C ARG A 100 29.96 -6.48 -33.67
N ALA A 101 29.11 -5.70 -34.35
CA ALA A 101 29.17 -5.53 -35.81
C ALA A 101 30.53 -5.00 -36.29
N SER A 102 31.25 -4.23 -35.47
CA SER A 102 32.60 -3.75 -35.80
C SER A 102 33.65 -4.86 -35.88
N VAL A 103 33.40 -6.02 -35.27
CA VAL A 103 34.30 -7.19 -35.23
C VAL A 103 33.87 -8.26 -36.23
N LEU A 104 32.60 -8.25 -36.66
CA LEU A 104 32.08 -9.21 -37.63
C LEU A 104 32.75 -9.08 -39.00
N ASN A 105 32.84 -10.20 -39.71
CA ASN A 105 33.34 -10.33 -41.09
C ASN A 105 34.79 -9.84 -41.29
N LYS A 106 35.54 -9.65 -40.22
CA LYS A 106 36.98 -9.36 -40.27
C LYS A 106 37.77 -10.66 -40.12
N PRO A 107 38.81 -10.88 -40.94
CA PRO A 107 39.66 -12.05 -40.80
C PRO A 107 40.50 -11.93 -39.52
N ILE A 108 40.45 -12.98 -38.70
CA ILE A 108 41.21 -13.13 -37.47
C ILE A 108 42.28 -14.19 -37.73
N PRO A 109 43.57 -13.86 -37.64
CA PRO A 109 44.65 -14.81 -37.93
C PRO A 109 44.56 -16.06 -37.05
N GLU A 110 44.30 -15.86 -35.76
CA GLU A 110 44.15 -16.92 -34.78
C GLU A 110 43.10 -16.52 -33.73
N LEU A 111 42.03 -17.31 -33.62
CA LEU A 111 41.04 -17.20 -32.56
C LEU A 111 41.29 -18.33 -31.55
N ALA A 112 41.91 -18.00 -30.42
CA ALA A 112 42.13 -18.94 -29.32
C ALA A 112 40.86 -19.10 -28.49
N LEU A 113 40.51 -20.35 -28.19
CA LEU A 113 39.42 -20.74 -27.29
C LEU A 113 39.96 -21.05 -25.89
N LYS A 114 39.07 -21.00 -24.89
CA LYS A 114 39.39 -21.24 -23.48
C LYS A 114 39.91 -22.66 -23.22
N ASP A 115 39.49 -23.63 -24.03
CA ASP A 115 39.94 -25.02 -23.98
C ASP A 115 41.33 -25.25 -24.60
N GLY A 116 41.97 -24.20 -25.11
CA GLY A 116 43.29 -24.24 -25.75
C GLY A 116 43.25 -24.53 -27.25
N ARG A 117 42.08 -24.79 -27.85
CA ARG A 117 41.97 -24.93 -29.31
C ARG A 117 42.20 -23.58 -29.99
N LYS A 118 42.89 -23.62 -31.13
CA LYS A 118 43.17 -22.45 -31.98
C LYS A 118 42.43 -22.59 -33.29
N LEU A 119 41.57 -21.62 -33.60
CA LEU A 119 40.87 -21.55 -34.87
C LEU A 119 41.64 -20.59 -35.80
N ASN A 120 42.36 -21.14 -36.76
CA ASN A 120 43.21 -20.37 -37.67
C ASN A 120 42.39 -19.78 -38.82
N GLN A 121 42.70 -18.54 -39.22
CA GLN A 121 41.99 -17.81 -40.27
C GLN A 121 40.47 -17.73 -40.04
N ALA A 122 40.09 -17.51 -38.79
CA ALA A 122 38.71 -17.43 -38.35
C ALA A 122 38.06 -16.12 -38.79
N THR A 123 36.82 -16.17 -39.26
CA THR A 123 35.98 -14.98 -39.49
C THR A 123 34.70 -15.13 -38.68
N ILE A 124 34.42 -14.22 -37.76
CA ILE A 124 33.16 -14.26 -37.00
C ILE A 124 32.06 -13.70 -37.90
N THR A 125 31.09 -14.53 -38.26
CA THR A 125 29.98 -14.14 -39.15
C THR A 125 28.73 -13.74 -38.38
N GLN A 126 28.57 -14.24 -37.16
CA GLN A 126 27.45 -13.92 -36.28
C GLN A 126 27.89 -13.98 -34.81
N ALA A 127 27.45 -13.04 -34.00
CA ALA A 127 27.72 -13.00 -32.56
C ALA A 127 26.45 -12.57 -31.78
N ASN A 128 25.78 -13.54 -31.17
CA ASN A 128 24.58 -13.35 -30.36
C ASN A 128 24.86 -13.77 -28.90
N ASP A 129 23.97 -13.46 -27.96
CA ASP A 129 24.16 -13.74 -26.52
C ASP A 129 24.37 -15.21 -26.16
N SER A 130 23.93 -16.14 -27.03
CA SER A 130 24.04 -17.58 -26.77
C SER A 130 24.99 -18.31 -27.70
N VAL A 131 25.21 -17.80 -28.92
CA VAL A 131 25.95 -18.50 -29.98
C VAL A 131 26.76 -17.51 -30.80
N ILE A 132 27.99 -17.92 -31.11
CA ILE A 132 28.90 -17.23 -32.00
C ILE A 132 29.22 -18.17 -33.15
N THR A 133 28.99 -17.71 -34.38
CA THR A 133 29.28 -18.47 -35.60
C THR A 133 30.61 -17.99 -36.17
N VAL A 134 31.53 -18.92 -36.33
CA VAL A 134 32.88 -18.70 -36.86
C VAL A 134 33.03 -19.46 -38.16
N SER A 135 33.35 -18.75 -39.24
CA SER A 135 33.70 -19.32 -40.53
C SER A 135 35.21 -19.55 -40.58
N LEU A 136 35.61 -20.75 -41.02
CA LEU A 136 36.99 -21.19 -41.21
C LEU A 136 37.14 -21.72 -42.64
N PRO A 137 38.37 -21.81 -43.18
CA PRO A 137 38.61 -22.48 -44.46
C PRO A 137 38.09 -23.93 -44.50
N SER A 138 38.06 -24.60 -43.35
CA SER A 138 37.58 -25.98 -43.18
C SER A 138 36.06 -26.10 -42.98
N GLY A 139 35.32 -24.98 -42.88
CA GLY A 139 33.87 -24.97 -42.66
C GLY A 139 33.43 -24.00 -41.55
N ILE A 140 32.16 -24.12 -41.15
CA ILE A 140 31.55 -23.24 -40.13
C ILE A 140 31.53 -23.96 -38.78
N VAL A 141 32.00 -23.29 -37.73
CA VAL A 141 31.99 -23.77 -36.35
C VAL A 141 31.13 -22.84 -35.51
N LYS A 142 30.22 -23.42 -34.71
CA LYS A 142 29.45 -22.69 -33.71
C LYS A 142 30.11 -22.88 -32.35
N ILE A 143 30.37 -21.79 -31.65
CA ILE A 143 30.92 -21.76 -30.30
C ILE A 143 29.99 -20.95 -29.40
N THR A 144 30.08 -21.15 -28.09
CA THR A 144 29.37 -20.33 -27.11
C THR A 144 30.28 -19.20 -26.62
N PRO A 145 29.72 -18.09 -26.09
CA PRO A 145 30.54 -17.05 -25.46
C PRO A 145 31.40 -17.56 -24.30
N ALA A 146 31.00 -18.65 -23.63
CA ALA A 146 31.77 -19.28 -22.55
C ALA A 146 33.06 -19.95 -23.03
N ASP A 147 33.11 -20.36 -24.30
CA ASP A 147 34.28 -20.98 -24.94
C ASP A 147 35.34 -19.94 -25.33
N LEU A 148 35.00 -18.65 -25.31
CA LEU A 148 35.94 -17.57 -25.60
C LEU A 148 36.87 -17.28 -24.41
N THR A 149 38.11 -16.88 -24.74
CA THR A 149 39.02 -16.28 -23.77
C THR A 149 38.45 -14.97 -23.22
N PRO A 150 38.91 -14.50 -22.04
CA PRO A 150 38.45 -13.24 -21.46
C PRO A 150 38.60 -12.03 -22.41
N GLU A 151 39.70 -11.98 -23.16
CA GLU A 151 39.97 -10.90 -24.13
C GLU A 151 38.92 -10.84 -25.25
N TRP A 152 38.54 -12.00 -25.81
CA TRP A 152 37.53 -12.06 -26.87
C TRP A 152 36.14 -11.78 -26.36
N ARG A 153 35.81 -12.17 -25.11
CA ARG A 153 34.55 -11.77 -24.47
C ARG A 153 34.46 -10.27 -24.29
N GLN A 154 35.54 -9.64 -23.85
CA GLN A 154 35.58 -8.18 -23.71
C GLN A 154 35.39 -7.48 -25.06
N ARG A 155 36.06 -7.95 -26.12
CA ARG A 155 35.93 -7.38 -27.47
C ARG A 155 34.53 -7.53 -28.07
N LEU A 156 33.85 -8.63 -27.76
CA LEU A 156 32.49 -8.90 -28.25
C LEU A 156 31.40 -8.49 -27.23
N HIS A 157 31.79 -7.84 -26.13
CA HIS A 157 30.89 -7.38 -25.07
C HIS A 157 29.97 -8.49 -24.54
N TYR A 158 30.60 -9.57 -24.06
CA TYR A 158 30.00 -10.68 -23.30
C TYR A 158 30.47 -10.72 -21.85
#